data_AF-A0A537I7R7-F1
#
_entry.id   AF-A0A537I7R7-F1
#
_cell.length_a   1.000
_cell.length_b   1.000
_cell.length_c   1.000
_cell.angle_alpha   90.00
_cell.angle_beta   90.00
_cell.angle_gamma   90.00
#
_symmetry.space_group_name_H-M   'P 1'
#
loop_
_entity.id
_entity.type
_entity.pdbx_description
1 polymer ?
#
loop_
_entity_poly.entity_id
_entity_poly.type
_entity_poly.pdbx_seq_one_letter_code
_entity_poly.pdbx_strand_id
1 'polypeptide(L)'
;MIKKLLFLAIIVSLALTVLPAHAVPGYNPHQGDYFNYYDVINLTNSTGAFYGYTEHETVNGIERMNQVFVNGTVASNYTYTFNWSNSSGSTQNGKQAGNFTWSSASFQYVKGNDN
;
A
#
# COMPACT_ATOMS: atom_id res chain seq x y z
N MET A 1 -35.27 38.33 -9.61
CA MET A 1 -34.91 36.92 -9.85
C MET A 1 -33.43 36.61 -9.60
N ILE A 2 -32.50 37.53 -9.91
CA ILE A 2 -31.04 37.34 -9.75
C ILE A 2 -30.60 36.98 -8.30
N LYS A 3 -31.19 37.61 -7.27
CA LYS A 3 -30.87 37.33 -5.86
C LYS A 3 -31.16 35.89 -5.42
N LYS A 4 -32.18 35.24 -6.02
CA LYS A 4 -32.54 33.84 -5.71
C LYS A 4 -31.57 32.85 -6.35
N LEU A 5 -31.08 33.15 -7.56
CA LEU A 5 -30.03 32.36 -8.21
C LEU A 5 -28.70 32.43 -7.44
N LEU A 6 -28.33 33.60 -6.94
CA LEU A 6 -27.09 33.78 -6.19
C LEU A 6 -27.11 32.96 -4.89
N PHE A 7 -28.25 32.95 -4.19
CA PHE A 7 -28.42 32.17 -2.97
C PHE A 7 -28.35 30.66 -3.22
N LEU A 8 -28.96 30.18 -4.30
CA LEU A 8 -28.90 28.77 -4.69
C LEU A 8 -27.48 28.35 -5.08
N ALA A 9 -26.75 29.20 -5.79
CA ALA A 9 -25.35 28.94 -6.14
C ALA A 9 -24.48 28.79 -4.89
N ILE A 10 -24.65 29.67 -3.89
CA ILE A 10 -23.90 29.60 -2.62
C ILE A 10 -24.20 28.30 -1.86
N ILE A 11 -25.47 27.89 -1.77
CA ILE A 11 -25.86 26.65 -1.09
C ILE A 11 -25.26 25.43 -1.78
N VAL A 12 -25.29 25.37 -3.12
CA VAL A 12 -24.71 24.26 -3.88
C VAL A 12 -23.19 24.23 -3.74
N SER A 13 -22.51 25.38 -3.78
CA SER A 13 -21.06 25.47 -3.55
C SER A 13 -20.66 25.03 -2.15
N LEU A 14 -21.43 25.37 -1.11
CA LEU A 14 -21.17 24.91 0.25
C LEU A 14 -21.42 23.39 0.39
N ALA A 15 -22.47 22.85 -0.23
CA ALA A 15 -22.76 21.42 -0.19
C ALA A 15 -21.66 20.56 -0.86
N LEU A 16 -21.01 21.08 -1.90
CA LEU A 16 -19.90 20.41 -2.58
C LEU A 16 -18.63 20.31 -1.72
N THR A 17 -18.45 21.19 -0.73
CA THR A 17 -17.27 21.15 0.18
C THR A 17 -17.37 20.09 1.28
N VAL A 18 -18.56 19.53 1.50
CA VAL A 18 -18.81 18.48 2.52
C VAL A 18 -18.77 17.08 1.92
N LEU A 19 -18.59 16.95 0.61
CA LEU A 19 -18.38 15.65 -0.01
C LEU A 19 -16.97 15.19 0.36
N PRO A 20 -16.81 14.01 0.97
CA PRO A 20 -15.48 13.48 1.26
C PRO A 20 -14.71 13.43 -0.06
N ALA A 21 -13.58 14.14 -0.09
CA ALA A 21 -12.66 14.16 -1.21
C ALA A 21 -12.34 12.72 -1.59
N HIS A 22 -12.87 12.27 -2.73
CA HIS A 22 -12.60 10.98 -3.36
C HIS A 22 -12.32 9.86 -2.37
N ALA A 23 -13.35 9.35 -1.70
CA ALA A 23 -13.26 8.02 -1.11
C ALA A 23 -13.09 7.03 -2.28
N VAL A 24 -11.83 6.77 -2.65
CA VAL A 24 -11.50 5.60 -3.45
C VAL A 24 -12.15 4.44 -2.71
N PRO A 25 -13.00 3.62 -3.35
CA PRO A 25 -13.62 2.50 -2.66
C PRO A 25 -12.50 1.63 -2.09
N GLY A 26 -12.35 1.67 -0.76
CA GLY A 26 -11.37 0.85 -0.06
C GLY A 26 -11.63 -0.60 -0.46
N TYR A 27 -10.57 -1.31 -0.83
CA TYR A 27 -10.73 -2.70 -1.22
C TYR A 27 -11.31 -3.52 -0.06
N ASN A 28 -12.38 -4.27 -0.33
CA ASN A 28 -12.93 -5.22 0.63
C ASN A 28 -12.35 -6.62 0.36
N PRO A 29 -11.56 -7.19 1.28
CA PRO A 29 -10.95 -8.51 1.09
C PRO A 29 -11.97 -9.64 1.08
N HIS A 30 -11.79 -10.61 0.18
CA HIS A 30 -12.48 -11.89 0.22
C HIS A 30 -11.47 -13.03 0.39
N GLN A 31 -11.96 -14.13 0.93
CA GLN A 31 -11.17 -15.34 1.02
C GLN A 31 -10.74 -15.80 -0.39
N GLY A 32 -9.45 -16.08 -0.54
CA GLY A 32 -8.84 -16.50 -1.80
C GLY A 32 -8.28 -15.36 -2.64
N ASP A 33 -8.56 -14.10 -2.31
CA ASP A 33 -7.91 -12.97 -2.96
C ASP A 33 -6.39 -12.97 -2.70
N TYR A 34 -5.65 -12.36 -3.63
CA TYR A 34 -4.21 -12.23 -3.56
C TYR A 34 -3.73 -10.86 -4.07
N PHE A 35 -2.55 -10.45 -3.61
CA PHE A 35 -1.85 -9.22 -3.97
C PHE A 35 -0.45 -9.60 -4.37
N ASN A 36 0.01 -9.08 -5.51
CA ASN A 36 1.41 -9.16 -5.88
C ASN A 36 2.01 -7.78 -5.72
N TYR A 37 3.25 -7.73 -5.24
CA TYR A 37 3.99 -6.49 -5.09
C TYR A 37 5.42 -6.66 -5.57
N TYR A 38 5.95 -5.58 -6.12
CA TYR A 38 7.36 -5.47 -6.48
C TYR A 38 7.91 -4.19 -5.88
N ASP A 39 8.79 -4.34 -4.88
CA ASP A 39 9.40 -3.20 -4.21
C ASP A 39 10.85 -3.06 -4.62
N VAL A 40 11.28 -1.81 -4.77
CA VAL A 40 12.69 -1.45 -4.92
C VAL A 40 13.08 -0.52 -3.79
N ILE A 41 13.96 -1.00 -2.91
CA ILE A 41 14.48 -0.24 -1.78
C ILE A 41 15.91 0.17 -2.12
N ASN A 42 16.20 1.46 -2.04
CA ASN A 42 17.54 2.00 -2.29
C ASN A 42 18.02 2.80 -1.10
N LEU A 43 19.26 2.55 -0.66
CA LEU A 43 20.01 3.50 0.14
C LEU A 43 21.02 4.19 -0.78
N THR A 44 20.84 5.48 -0.97
CA THR A 44 21.76 6.29 -1.78
C THR A 44 22.58 7.19 -0.89
N ASN A 45 23.86 7.40 -1.25
CA ASN A 45 24.88 8.20 -0.58
C ASN A 45 24.37 9.10 0.55
N SER A 46 24.29 8.53 1.75
CA SER A 46 23.72 9.17 2.92
C SER A 46 24.79 9.91 3.72
N THR A 47 24.40 10.65 4.75
CA THR A 47 25.35 11.29 5.68
C THR A 47 25.69 10.36 6.85
N GLY A 48 26.77 10.64 7.58
CA GLY A 48 27.14 9.88 8.78
C GLY A 48 27.75 8.51 8.47
N ALA A 49 27.34 7.46 9.18
CA ALA A 49 27.93 6.13 9.10
C ALA A 49 27.79 5.45 7.72
N PHE A 50 26.92 5.96 6.85
CA PHE A 50 26.65 5.43 5.50
C PHE A 50 27.16 6.36 4.39
N TYR A 51 28.09 7.27 4.69
CA TYR A 51 28.69 8.13 3.68
C TYR A 51 29.48 7.32 2.66
N GLY A 52 29.20 7.56 1.37
CA GLY A 52 29.78 6.79 0.25
C GLY A 52 29.26 5.36 0.13
N TYR A 53 28.35 4.93 1.01
CA TYR A 53 27.71 3.62 0.95
C TYR A 53 26.40 3.70 0.18
N THR A 54 26.17 2.74 -0.70
CA THR A 54 24.88 2.55 -1.37
C THR A 54 24.43 1.11 -1.27
N GLU A 55 23.12 0.90 -1.26
CA GLU A 55 22.53 -0.44 -1.40
C GLU A 55 21.28 -0.41 -2.25
N HIS A 56 20.96 -1.57 -2.80
CA HIS A 56 19.84 -1.80 -3.69
C HIS A 56 19.24 -3.15 -3.37
N GLU A 57 17.96 -3.16 -3.03
CA GLU A 57 17.16 -4.37 -2.83
C GLU A 57 15.95 -4.36 -3.74
N THR A 58 15.70 -5.49 -4.41
CA THR A 58 14.44 -5.75 -5.09
C THR A 58 13.71 -6.85 -4.35
N VAL A 59 12.44 -6.63 -4.03
CA VAL A 59 11.56 -7.62 -3.41
C VAL A 59 10.42 -7.93 -4.38
N ASN A 60 10.14 -9.21 -4.59
CA ASN A 60 8.99 -9.66 -5.36
C ASN A 60 8.18 -10.60 -4.48
N GLY A 61 6.95 -10.22 -4.17
CA GLY A 61 6.13 -10.94 -3.21
C GLY A 61 4.69 -11.11 -3.63
N ILE A 62 4.07 -12.09 -2.99
CA ILE A 62 2.63 -12.37 -3.06
C ILE A 62 2.08 -12.51 -1.65
N GLU A 63 0.95 -11.86 -1.40
CA GLU A 63 0.13 -12.06 -0.21
C GLU A 63 -1.19 -12.72 -0.61
N ARG A 64 -1.64 -13.71 0.16
CA ARG A 64 -2.91 -14.40 -0.05
C ARG A 64 -3.78 -14.33 1.19
N MET A 65 -5.03 -13.94 0.99
CA MET A 65 -6.07 -13.88 2.01
C MET A 65 -6.65 -15.27 2.23
N ASN A 66 -6.09 -16.02 3.18
CA ASN A 66 -6.54 -17.39 3.45
C ASN A 66 -7.90 -17.44 4.13
N GLN A 67 -8.22 -16.44 4.95
CA GLN A 67 -9.51 -16.31 5.61
C GLN A 67 -9.85 -14.84 5.87
N VAL A 68 -11.10 -14.47 5.60
CA VAL A 68 -11.65 -13.16 5.95
C VAL A 68 -12.81 -13.38 6.92
N PHE A 69 -12.72 -12.78 8.10
CA PHE A 69 -13.72 -12.89 9.14
C PHE A 69 -14.75 -11.77 9.01
N VAL A 70 -15.97 -12.03 9.48
CA VAL A 70 -17.10 -11.06 9.43
C VAL A 70 -16.77 -9.76 10.18
N ASN A 71 -15.88 -9.81 11.17
CA ASN A 71 -15.42 -8.64 11.93
C ASN A 71 -14.34 -7.80 11.22
N GLY A 72 -13.97 -8.15 9.97
CA GLY A 72 -12.94 -7.46 9.20
C GLY A 72 -11.50 -7.91 9.48
N THR A 73 -11.27 -8.87 10.37
CA THR A 73 -9.95 -9.51 10.48
C THR A 73 -9.67 -10.34 9.23
N VAL A 74 -8.44 -10.27 8.73
CA VAL A 74 -7.95 -11.06 7.59
C VAL A 74 -6.76 -11.88 8.06
N ALA A 75 -6.81 -13.18 7.88
CA ALA A 75 -5.65 -14.06 8.04
C ALA A 75 -4.99 -14.29 6.67
N SER A 76 -3.73 -13.88 6.57
CA SER A 76 -2.98 -13.88 5.32
C SER A 76 -1.71 -14.72 5.42
N ASN A 77 -1.30 -15.27 4.28
CA ASN A 77 0.03 -15.82 4.09
C ASN A 77 0.78 -14.95 3.09
N TYR A 78 2.04 -14.65 3.37
CA TYR A 78 2.93 -13.99 2.41
C TYR A 78 4.03 -14.95 1.97
N THR A 79 4.50 -14.76 0.75
CA THR A 79 5.75 -15.33 0.25
C THR A 79 6.43 -14.28 -0.60
N TYR A 80 7.72 -14.05 -0.36
CA TYR A 80 8.50 -13.16 -1.21
C TYR A 80 9.90 -13.70 -1.46
N THR A 81 10.51 -13.22 -2.54
CA THR A 81 11.92 -13.35 -2.84
C THR A 81 12.56 -11.98 -2.85
N PHE A 82 13.82 -11.88 -2.43
CA PHE A 82 14.57 -10.64 -2.50
C PHE A 82 15.95 -10.86 -3.12
N ASN A 83 16.47 -9.82 -3.76
CA ASN A 83 17.86 -9.70 -4.17
C ASN A 83 18.39 -8.37 -3.67
N TRP A 84 19.46 -8.41 -2.89
CA TRP A 84 20.12 -7.26 -2.30
C TRP A 84 21.58 -7.19 -2.76
N SER A 85 22.09 -5.97 -2.95
CA SER A 85 23.49 -5.69 -3.24
C SER A 85 23.91 -4.34 -2.67
N ASN A 86 25.22 -4.16 -2.42
CA ASN A 86 25.76 -2.90 -1.95
C ASN A 86 27.04 -2.43 -2.67
N SER A 87 27.42 -1.17 -2.43
CA SER A 87 28.62 -0.54 -3.01
C SER A 87 29.94 -1.19 -2.62
N SER A 88 29.95 -2.02 -1.56
CA SER A 88 31.12 -2.79 -1.13
C SER A 88 31.27 -4.12 -1.88
N GLY A 89 30.36 -4.41 -2.83
CA GLY A 89 30.36 -5.64 -3.63
C GLY A 89 29.72 -6.85 -2.94
N SER A 90 29.08 -6.66 -1.78
CA SER A 90 28.31 -7.74 -1.15
C SER A 90 26.97 -7.92 -1.86
N THR A 91 26.55 -9.19 -1.97
CA THR A 91 25.25 -9.56 -2.53
C THR A 91 24.60 -10.61 -1.65
N GLN A 92 23.28 -10.56 -1.54
CA GLN A 92 22.48 -11.56 -0.84
C GLN A 92 21.17 -11.75 -1.60
N ASN A 93 20.68 -12.98 -1.64
CA ASN A 93 19.32 -13.26 -2.07
C ASN A 93 18.67 -14.21 -1.09
N GLY A 94 17.34 -14.29 -1.17
CA GLY A 94 16.61 -15.20 -0.31
C GLY A 94 15.14 -15.30 -0.66
N LYS A 95 14.49 -16.20 0.04
CA LYS A 95 13.05 -16.43 0.00
C LYS A 95 12.54 -16.51 1.42
N GLN A 96 11.45 -15.82 1.69
CA GLN A 96 10.77 -15.88 2.98
C GLN A 96 9.28 -16.14 2.77
N ALA A 97 8.66 -16.80 3.74
CA ALA A 97 7.22 -16.98 3.78
C ALA A 97 6.76 -16.98 5.25
N GLY A 98 5.52 -16.58 5.48
CA GLY A 98 4.95 -16.52 6.81
C GLY A 98 3.46 -16.26 6.81
N ASN A 99 2.88 -16.27 8.00
CA ASN A 99 1.46 -15.97 8.21
C ASN A 99 1.34 -14.76 9.13
N PHE A 100 0.33 -13.94 8.89
CA PHE A 100 0.01 -12.78 9.72
C PHE A 100 -1.48 -12.46 9.66
N THR A 101 -1.95 -11.65 10.59
CA THR A 101 -3.33 -11.15 10.60
C THR A 101 -3.33 -9.63 10.57
N TRP A 102 -4.34 -9.05 9.93
CA TRP A 102 -4.55 -7.61 9.87
C TRP A 102 -6.04 -7.28 9.84
N SER A 103 -6.40 -6.01 10.00
CA SER A 103 -7.80 -5.55 9.99
C SER A 103 -8.07 -4.72 8.74
N SER A 104 -9.08 -5.11 7.96
CA SER A 104 -9.54 -4.36 6.79
C SER A 104 -10.19 -3.03 7.14
N ALA A 105 -10.50 -2.79 8.42
CA ALA A 105 -10.98 -1.51 8.91
C ALA A 105 -9.85 -0.47 9.08
N SER A 106 -8.61 -0.90 9.27
CA SER A 106 -7.45 -0.01 9.48
C SER A 106 -6.43 -0.04 8.34
N PHE A 107 -6.50 -1.04 7.47
CA PHE A 107 -5.59 -1.21 6.33
C PHE A 107 -6.38 -1.12 5.02
N GLN A 108 -6.23 0.02 4.33
CA GLN A 108 -6.82 0.23 3.02
C GLN A 108 -5.85 -0.27 1.96
N TYR A 109 -6.15 -1.43 1.38
CA TYR A 109 -5.50 -1.83 0.13
C TYR A 109 -6.22 -1.17 -1.05
N VAL A 110 -5.48 -0.90 -2.12
CA VAL A 110 -6.05 -0.73 -3.45
C VAL A 110 -5.83 -2.07 -4.16
N LYS A 111 -6.89 -2.67 -4.70
CA LYS A 111 -6.76 -3.93 -5.45
C LYS A 111 -5.93 -3.67 -6.71
N GLY A 112 -4.73 -4.22 -6.78
CA GLY A 112 -3.84 -4.06 -7.92
C GLY A 112 -2.49 -4.73 -7.66
N ASN A 113 -1.60 -4.63 -8.65
CA ASN A 113 -0.18 -4.78 -8.42
C ASN A 113 0.34 -3.41 -7.94
N ASP A 114 1.10 -3.39 -6.85
CA ASP A 114 1.98 -2.26 -6.59
C ASP A 114 3.11 -2.36 -7.63
N ASN A 115 3.07 -1.50 -8.64
CA ASN A 115 4.07 -1.35 -9.69
C ASN A 115 4.50 0.11 -9.76
#